data_AF-A0A1J4W6B4-F1
#
_entry.id   AF-A0A1J4W6B4-F1
#
_cell.length_a   1.000
_cell.length_b   1.000
_cell.length_c   1.000
_cell.angle_alpha   90.00
_cell.angle_beta   90.00
_cell.angle_gamma   90.00
#
_symmetry.space_group_name_H-M   'P 1'
#
loop_
_entity.id
_entity.type
_entity.pdbx_description
1 polymer ?
#
loop_
_entity_poly.entity_id
_entity_poly.type
_entity_poly.pdbx_seq_one_letter_code
_entity_poly.pdbx_strand_id
1 'polypeptide(L)' 'MGKVKSFLLQSRRVWKILKKPSSEEFKVITKVSALGILIIGAAGFIVATIMSFF' A
#
# COMPACT_ATOMS: atom_id res chain seq x y z
N MET A 1 -10.14 34.61 9.39
CA MET A 1 -8.97 33.79 9.76
C MET A 1 -9.26 32.34 9.33
N GLY A 2 -8.56 31.86 8.31
CA GLY A 2 -9.09 30.90 7.31
C GLY A 2 -9.29 29.46 7.77
N LYS A 3 -10.39 28.86 7.32
CA LYS A 3 -10.80 27.45 7.54
C LYS A 3 -9.65 26.44 7.36
N VAL A 4 -8.74 26.71 6.42
CA VAL A 4 -7.54 25.89 6.12
C VAL A 4 -6.62 25.70 7.35
N LYS A 5 -6.43 26.73 8.20
CA LYS A 5 -5.62 26.58 9.42
C LYS A 5 -6.23 25.59 10.41
N SER A 6 -7.56 25.58 10.51
CA SER A 6 -8.28 24.62 11.36
C SER A 6 -8.17 23.21 10.81
N PHE A 7 -8.35 23.03 9.48
CA PHE A 7 -8.19 21.74 8.83
C PHE A 7 -6.78 21.15 9.01
N LEU A 8 -5.73 21.95 8.79
CA LEU A 8 -4.35 21.52 9.01
C LEU A 8 -4.09 21.09 10.47
N LEU A 9 -4.68 21.81 11.43
CA LEU A 9 -4.57 21.46 12.85
C LEU A 9 -5.28 20.13 13.17
N GLN A 10 -6.47 19.92 12.59
CA GLN A 10 -7.21 18.67 12.73
C GLN A 10 -6.47 17.49 12.09
N SER A 11 -5.95 17.64 10.87
CA SER A 11 -5.15 16.60 10.21
C SER A 11 -3.88 16.25 11.01
N ARG A 12 -3.21 17.22 11.64
CA ARG A 12 -2.08 16.95 12.54
C ARG A 12 -2.48 16.17 13.78
N ARG A 13 -3.69 16.38 14.32
CA ARG A 13 -4.20 15.55 15.44
C ARG A 13 -4.46 14.12 14.99
N VAL A 14 -5.11 13.93 13.84
CA VAL A 14 -5.35 12.60 13.28
C VAL A 14 -4.05 11.84 13.09
N TRP A 15 -3.02 12.46 12.50
CA TRP A 15 -1.71 11.82 12.33
C TRP A 15 -1.12 11.34 13.67
N LYS A 16 -1.21 12.13 14.74
CA LYS A 16 -0.70 11.71 16.06
C LYS A 16 -1.50 10.57 16.69
N ILE A 17 -2.76 10.37 16.31
CA ILE A 17 -3.64 9.31 16.83
C ILE A 17 -3.40 7.98 16.08
N LEU A 18 -2.88 8.03 14.85
CA LEU A 18 -2.56 6.82 14.08
C LEU A 18 -1.52 5.97 14.83
N LYS A 19 -1.86 4.71 15.06
CA LYS A 19 -0.94 3.72 15.64
C LYS A 19 0.18 3.44 14.65
N LYS A 20 1.43 3.70 15.05
CA LYS A 20 2.59 3.29 14.26
C LYS A 20 2.61 1.76 14.18
N PRO A 21 2.68 1.16 12.97
CA PRO A 21 2.67 -0.28 12.82
C PRO A 21 3.85 -0.90 13.58
N SER A 22 3.61 -2.02 14.24
CA SER A 22 4.67 -2.79 14.86
C SER A 22 5.52 -3.49 13.78
N SER A 23 6.78 -3.79 14.11
CA SER A 23 7.71 -4.46 13.20
C SER A 23 7.22 -5.84 12.74
N GLU A 24 6.38 -6.50 13.53
CA GLU A 24 5.79 -7.80 13.21
C GLU A 24 4.62 -7.65 12.22
N GLU A 25 3.66 -6.76 12.52
CA GLU A 25 2.54 -6.45 11.62
C GLU A 25 3.05 -6.02 10.24
N PHE A 26 4.08 -5.17 10.19
CA PHE A 26 4.67 -4.73 8.94
C PHE A 26 5.26 -5.88 8.12
N LYS A 27 6.00 -6.80 8.77
CA LYS A 27 6.59 -7.96 8.10
C LYS A 27 5.53 -8.91 7.56
N VAL A 28 4.46 -9.15 8.31
CA VAL A 28 3.36 -10.02 7.88
C VAL A 28 2.66 -9.43 6.65
N ILE A 29 2.26 -8.16 6.72
CA ILE A 29 1.58 -7.47 5.61
C ILE A 29 2.49 -7.45 4.37
N THR A 30 3.76 -7.07 4.53
CA THR A 30 4.71 -7.00 3.41
C THR A 30 4.89 -8.35 2.74
N LYS A 31 5.02 -9.44 3.50
CA LYS A 31 5.16 -10.79 2.95
C LYS A 31 3.93 -11.22 2.16
N VAL A 32 2.74 -11.00 2.72
CA VAL A 32 1.47 -11.38 2.06
C VAL A 32 1.24 -10.53 0.81
N SER A 33 1.46 -9.21 0.88
CA SER A 33 1.35 -8.32 -0.28
C SER A 33 2.34 -8.67 -1.38
N ALA A 34 3.60 -8.97 -1.04
CA ALA A 34 4.62 -9.39 -2.00
C ALA A 34 4.21 -10.69 -2.72
N LEU A 35 3.64 -11.64 -1.99
CA LEU A 35 3.13 -12.90 -2.56
C LEU A 35 1.98 -12.66 -3.55
N GLY A 36 1.04 -11.78 -3.20
CA GLY A 36 -0.07 -11.39 -4.10
C GLY A 36 0.41 -10.72 -5.38
N ILE A 37 1.33 -9.76 -5.27
CA ILE A 37 1.92 -9.06 -6.42
C ILE A 37 2.67 -10.05 -7.33
N LEU A 38 3.42 -10.99 -6.75
CA LEU A 38 4.16 -11.99 -7.50
C LEU A 38 3.23 -12.91 -8.31
N ILE A 39 2.15 -13.38 -7.71
CA ILE A 39 1.16 -14.24 -8.39
C ILE A 39 0.50 -13.49 -9.56
N ILE A 40 0.02 -12.27 -9.31
CA ILE A 40 -0.66 -11.46 -10.34
C ILE A 40 0.33 -11.08 -11.45
N GLY A 41 1.55 -10.69 -11.09
CA GLY A 41 2.62 -10.35 -12.03
C GLY A 41 3.04 -11.54 -12.88
N ALA A 42 3.18 -12.73 -12.29
CA ALA A 42 3.48 -13.96 -13.02
C ALA A 42 2.36 -14.35 -13.98
N ALA A 43 1.10 -14.26 -13.55
CA ALA A 43 -0.04 -14.53 -14.41
C ALA A 43 -0.08 -13.57 -15.62
N GLY A 44 0.11 -12.26 -15.39
CA GLY A 44 0.21 -11.28 -16.47
C GLY A 44 1.40 -11.52 -17.39
N PHE A 45 2.55 -11.91 -16.84
CA PHE A 45 3.75 -12.25 -17.61
C PHE A 45 3.55 -13.46 -18.51
N ILE A 46 2.88 -14.51 -18.01
CA ILE A 46 2.56 -15.70 -18.80
C ILE A 46 1.64 -15.32 -19.97
N VAL A 47 0.58 -14.55 -19.72
CA VAL A 47 -0.34 -14.10 -20.77
C VAL A 47 0.39 -13.25 -21.81
N ALA A 48 1.22 -12.29 -21.39
CA ALA A 48 2.00 -11.44 -22.29
C ALA A 48 3.00 -12.25 -23.12
N THR A 49 3.66 -13.25 -22.52
CA THR A 49 4.62 -14.11 -23.22
C THR A 49 3.91 -14.96 -24.28
N ILE A 50 2.75 -15.53 -23.95
CA ILE A 50 1.95 -16.32 -24.90
C ILE A 50 1.45 -15.43 -26.04
N MET A 51 0.91 -14.24 -25.74
CA MET A 51 0.45 -13.31 -26.78
C MET A 51 1.56 -12.72 -27.64
N SER A 52 2.79 -12.61 -27.13
CA SER A 52 3.92 -12.11 -27.90
C SER A 52 4.55 -13.17 -28.80
N PHE A 53 4.37 -14.45 -28.47
CA PHE A 53 4.94 -15.57 -29.22
C PHE A 53 4.03 -16.06 -30.36
N PHE A 54 2.72 -15.81 -30.24
CA PHE A 54 1.72 -16.10 -31.27
C PHE A 54 1.54 -14.89 -32.20
#